data_AF-A0A1F7UQ97-F1
#
_entry.id   AF-A0A1F7UQ97-F1
#
_cell.length_a   1.000
_cell.length_b   1.000
_cell.length_c   1.000
_cell.angle_alpha   90.00
_cell.angle_beta   90.00
_cell.angle_gamma   90.00
#
_symmetry.space_group_name_H-M   'P 1'
#
loop_
_entity.id
_entity.type
_entity.pdbx_description
1 polymer ?
#
loop_
_entity_poly.entity_id
_entity_poly.type
_entity_poly.pdbx_seq_one_letter_code
_entity_poly.pdbx_strand_id
1 'polypeptide(L)'
;MELFTNLGIDWRLLIAQLVNFTILLAVLYKFLYKPVLKLLHDRSQKIEQGIKNAENVEVRLKEVAALYETKTREARAEAAKILEATKKEADTMKAELAVQAQKEAEKIVSSGRARLTVEKEKIMHEAEHELADLVAQATEHVLGSVLTPEMDRKLIDEAVKKVRMGRA
;
A
#
# COMPACT_ATOMS: atom_id res chain seq x y z
N MET A 1 -41.35 66.62 -83.36
CA MET A 1 -41.82 65.52 -82.49
C MET A 1 -42.67 64.52 -83.27
N GLU A 2 -42.28 64.12 -84.49
CA GLU A 2 -43.07 63.17 -85.31
C GLU A 2 -42.21 62.10 -86.02
N LEU A 3 -40.91 62.01 -85.72
CA LEU A 3 -40.01 61.00 -86.31
C LEU A 3 -39.95 59.68 -85.51
N PHE A 4 -40.47 59.66 -84.28
CA PHE A 4 -40.40 58.48 -83.40
C PHE A 4 -41.69 57.63 -83.39
N THR A 5 -42.84 58.22 -83.74
CA THR A 5 -44.14 57.52 -83.76
C THR A 5 -44.32 56.64 -85.01
N ASN A 6 -43.71 56.97 -86.14
CA ASN A 6 -43.80 56.18 -87.39
C ASN A 6 -42.81 55.00 -87.47
N LEU A 7 -41.92 54.83 -86.50
CA LEU A 7 -41.02 53.67 -86.38
C LEU A 7 -41.60 52.56 -85.47
N GLY A 8 -42.83 52.71 -84.98
CA GLY A 8 -43.46 51.72 -84.09
C GLY A 8 -42.80 51.61 -82.70
N ILE A 9 -41.93 52.56 -82.35
CA ILE A 9 -41.21 52.57 -81.08
C ILE A 9 -41.75 53.69 -80.20
N ASP A 10 -42.66 53.33 -79.30
CA ASP A 10 -43.10 54.20 -78.22
C ASP A 10 -42.00 54.38 -77.17
N TRP A 11 -41.33 55.55 -77.17
CA TRP A 11 -40.32 55.94 -76.18
C TRP A 11 -40.80 55.76 -74.72
N ARG A 12 -42.09 56.00 -74.47
CA ARG A 12 -42.71 55.78 -73.15
C ARG A 12 -42.71 54.30 -72.76
N LEU A 13 -42.96 53.41 -73.72
CA LEU A 13 -42.96 51.96 -73.51
C LEU A 13 -41.54 51.43 -73.27
N LEU A 14 -40.54 51.98 -73.96
CA LEU A 14 -39.13 51.64 -73.71
C LEU A 14 -38.68 52.03 -72.29
N ILE A 15 -39.05 53.21 -71.80
CA ILE A 15 -38.72 53.60 -70.42
C ILE A 15 -39.43 52.68 -69.42
N ALA A 16 -40.73 52.41 -69.62
CA ALA A 16 -41.48 51.51 -68.75
C ALA A 16 -40.85 50.10 -68.72
N GLN A 17 -40.42 49.59 -69.87
CA GLN A 17 -39.73 48.30 -69.99
C GLN A 17 -38.37 48.30 -69.28
N LEU A 18 -37.59 49.39 -69.41
CA LEU A 18 -36.30 49.54 -68.74
C LEU A 18 -36.46 49.60 -67.22
N VAL A 19 -37.46 50.33 -66.73
CA VAL A 19 -37.79 50.40 -65.29
C VAL A 19 -38.21 49.02 -64.79
N ASN A 20 -39.08 48.31 -65.50
CA ASN A 20 -39.51 46.96 -65.13
C ASN A 20 -38.32 45.98 -65.11
N PHE A 21 -37.47 45.99 -66.13
CA PHE A 21 -36.25 45.18 -66.17
C PHE A 21 -35.30 45.50 -65.02
N THR A 22 -35.13 46.78 -64.69
CA THR A 22 -34.28 47.21 -63.57
C THR A 22 -34.84 46.75 -62.22
N ILE A 23 -36.16 46.83 -62.02
CA ILE A 23 -36.82 46.32 -60.81
C ILE A 23 -36.63 44.80 -60.72
N LEU A 24 -36.85 44.07 -61.81
CA LEU A 24 -36.64 42.62 -61.87
C LEU A 24 -35.19 42.27 -61.54
N LEU A 25 -34.21 42.97 -62.12
CA LEU A 25 -32.79 42.76 -61.88
C LEU A 25 -32.41 43.04 -60.42
N ALA A 26 -32.96 44.09 -59.81
CA ALA A 26 -32.76 44.40 -58.39
C ALA A 26 -33.32 43.30 -57.49
N VAL A 27 -34.50 42.76 -57.81
CA VAL A 27 -35.10 41.62 -57.11
C VAL A 27 -34.22 40.38 -57.25
N LEU A 28 -33.81 40.01 -58.47
CA LEU A 28 -32.93 38.86 -58.70
C LEU A 28 -31.57 39.01 -57.98
N TYR A 29 -30.98 40.19 -58.00
CA TYR A 29 -29.72 40.44 -57.31
C TYR A 29 -29.85 40.24 -55.79
N LYS A 30 -30.93 40.77 -55.19
CA LYS A 30 -31.15 40.64 -53.74
C LYS A 30 -31.57 39.23 -53.34
N PHE A 31 -32.44 38.58 -54.11
CA PHE A 31 -33.06 37.30 -53.76
C PHE A 31 -32.32 36.07 -54.26
N LEU A 32 -31.51 36.15 -55.33
CA LEU A 32 -30.80 35.00 -55.89
C LEU A 32 -29.29 35.12 -55.74
N TYR A 33 -28.71 36.25 -56.15
CA TYR A 33 -27.24 36.39 -56.15
C TYR A 33 -26.65 36.34 -54.74
N LYS A 34 -27.22 37.10 -53.79
CA LYS A 34 -26.78 37.08 -52.38
C LYS A 34 -26.83 35.69 -51.73
N PRO A 35 -27.95 34.94 -51.73
CA PRO A 35 -27.99 33.63 -51.08
C PRO A 35 -27.11 32.58 -51.76
N VAL A 36 -26.95 32.63 -53.09
CA VAL A 36 -26.04 31.71 -53.81
C VAL A 36 -24.60 31.96 -53.41
N LEU A 37 -24.16 33.22 -53.38
CA LEU A 37 -22.80 33.56 -52.96
C LEU A 37 -22.55 33.20 -51.49
N LYS A 38 -23.55 33.43 -50.62
CA LYS A 38 -23.49 33.00 -49.22
C LYS A 38 -23.32 31.49 -49.09
N LEU A 39 -24.10 30.70 -49.84
CA LEU A 39 -24.01 29.24 -49.81
C LEU A 39 -22.62 28.73 -50.27
N LEU A 40 -22.06 29.35 -51.30
CA LEU A 40 -20.71 29.03 -51.78
C LEU A 40 -19.65 29.37 -50.73
N HIS A 41 -19.77 30.53 -50.08
CA HIS A 41 -18.85 30.93 -49.01
C HIS A 41 -18.95 29.98 -47.81
N ASP A 42 -20.16 29.66 -47.36
CA ASP A 42 -20.41 28.72 -46.26
C ASP A 42 -19.84 27.33 -46.57
N ARG A 43 -19.97 26.86 -47.82
CA ARG A 43 -19.34 25.60 -48.27
C ARG A 43 -17.82 25.67 -48.22
N SER A 44 -17.23 26.74 -48.76
CA SER A 44 -15.78 26.94 -48.74
C SER A 44 -15.23 26.97 -47.32
N GLN A 45 -15.87 27.72 -46.42
CA GLN A 45 -15.50 27.79 -45.01
C GLN A 45 -15.62 26.43 -44.31
N LYS A 46 -16.69 25.67 -44.56
CA LYS A 46 -16.85 24.33 -43.97
C LYS A 46 -15.75 23.37 -44.41
N ILE A 47 -15.35 23.41 -45.69
CA ILE A 47 -14.28 22.57 -46.21
C ILE A 47 -12.94 22.97 -45.60
N GLU A 48 -12.62 24.27 -45.59
CA GLU A 48 -11.37 24.78 -45.00
C GLU A 48 -11.29 24.45 -43.51
N GLN A 49 -12.37 24.66 -42.76
CA GLN A 49 -12.44 24.31 -41.35
C GLN A 49 -12.33 22.80 -41.14
N GLY A 50 -12.93 21.99 -42.02
CA GLY A 50 -12.83 20.52 -41.97
C GLY A 50 -11.39 20.05 -42.13
N ILE A 51 -10.66 20.61 -43.11
CA ILE A 51 -9.24 20.29 -43.35
C ILE A 51 -8.39 20.73 -42.17
N LYS A 52 -8.52 21.98 -41.70
CA LYS A 52 -7.79 22.48 -40.53
C LYS A 52 -8.07 21.65 -39.28
N ASN A 53 -9.31 21.22 -39.08
CA ASN A 53 -9.67 20.36 -37.96
C ASN A 53 -9.00 18.98 -38.08
N ALA A 54 -8.99 18.38 -39.27
CA ALA A 54 -8.34 17.09 -39.50
C ALA A 54 -6.83 17.17 -39.22
N GLU A 55 -6.15 18.19 -39.73
CA GLU A 55 -4.72 18.42 -39.47
C GLU A 55 -4.45 18.62 -37.97
N ASN A 56 -5.26 19.42 -37.28
CA ASN A 56 -5.14 19.62 -35.84
C ASN A 56 -5.37 18.33 -35.05
N VAL A 57 -6.30 17.48 -35.48
CA VAL A 57 -6.55 16.18 -34.85
C VAL A 57 -5.35 15.26 -35.03
N GLU A 58 -4.73 15.21 -36.22
CA GLU A 58 -3.52 14.42 -36.43
C GLU A 58 -2.34 14.89 -35.57
N VAL A 59 -2.13 16.20 -35.45
CA VAL A 59 -1.08 16.76 -34.59
C VAL A 59 -1.33 16.38 -33.13
N ARG A 60 -2.55 16.61 -32.64
CA ARG A 60 -2.94 16.25 -31.26
C ARG A 60 -2.82 14.76 -31.00
N LEU A 61 -3.15 13.91 -31.98
CA LEU A 61 -3.01 12.46 -31.86
C LEU A 61 -1.54 12.08 -31.65
N LYS A 62 -0.63 12.67 -32.43
CA LYS A 62 0.82 12.44 -32.29
C LYS A 62 1.34 12.92 -30.94
N GLU A 63 0.90 14.09 -30.48
CA GLU A 63 1.26 14.63 -29.16
C GLU A 63 0.77 13.71 -28.03
N VAL A 64 -0.50 13.27 -28.09
CA VAL A 64 -1.07 12.36 -27.09
C VAL A 64 -0.36 11.01 -27.11
N ALA A 65 -0.01 10.48 -28.28
CA ALA A 65 0.74 9.23 -28.40
C ALA A 65 2.14 9.35 -27.76
N ALA A 66 2.86 10.45 -28.03
CA ALA A 66 4.17 10.70 -27.43
C ALA A 66 4.09 10.89 -25.90
N LEU A 67 3.07 11.60 -25.42
CA LEU A 67 2.81 11.75 -23.98
C LEU A 67 2.46 10.41 -23.34
N TYR A 68 1.63 9.59 -23.99
CA TYR A 68 1.26 8.27 -23.50
C TYR A 68 2.47 7.33 -23.41
N GLU A 69 3.33 7.32 -24.43
CA GLU A 69 4.56 6.54 -24.41
C GLU A 69 5.49 6.99 -23.28
N THR A 70 5.66 8.32 -23.14
CA THR A 70 6.47 8.91 -22.07
C THR A 70 5.94 8.53 -20.69
N LYS A 71 4.62 8.68 -20.47
CA LYS A 71 3.97 8.34 -19.21
C LYS A 71 4.04 6.84 -18.90
N THR A 72 3.89 6.00 -19.91
CA THR A 72 4.04 4.54 -19.76
C THR A 72 5.47 4.18 -19.37
N ARG A 73 6.47 4.84 -19.97
CA ARG A 73 7.88 4.63 -19.62
C ARG A 73 8.20 5.11 -18.20
N GLU A 74 7.71 6.28 -17.83
CA GLU A 74 7.83 6.82 -16.46
C GLU A 74 7.21 5.87 -15.43
N ALA A 75 5.96 5.42 -15.67
CA ALA A 75 5.27 4.49 -14.78
C ALA A 75 6.02 3.16 -14.63
N ARG A 76 6.60 2.62 -15.72
CA ARG A 76 7.42 1.41 -15.66
C ARG A 76 8.70 1.61 -14.86
N ALA A 77 9.37 2.75 -15.04
CA ALA A 77 10.58 3.08 -14.29
C ALA A 77 10.29 3.25 -12.79
N GLU A 78 9.19 3.92 -12.45
CA GLU A 78 8.74 4.09 -11.07
C GLU A 78 8.35 2.74 -10.44
N ALA A 79 7.60 1.89 -11.15
CA ALA A 79 7.27 0.55 -10.68
C ALA A 79 8.53 -0.31 -10.44
N ALA A 80 9.52 -0.23 -11.33
CA ALA A 80 10.80 -0.92 -11.15
C ALA A 80 11.54 -0.42 -9.89
N LYS A 81 11.56 0.90 -9.67
CA LYS A 81 12.17 1.52 -8.50
C LYS A 81 11.48 1.10 -7.20
N ILE A 82 10.14 1.06 -7.20
CA ILE A 82 9.35 0.59 -6.05
C ILE A 82 9.70 -0.88 -5.76
N LEU A 83 9.70 -1.75 -6.77
CA LEU A 83 10.02 -3.16 -6.60
C LEU A 83 11.44 -3.37 -6.05
N GLU A 84 12.42 -2.61 -6.52
CA GLU A 84 13.80 -2.67 -6.03
C GLU A 84 13.88 -2.21 -4.56
N ALA A 85 13.24 -1.09 -4.22
CA ALA A 85 13.18 -0.58 -2.86
C ALA A 85 12.51 -1.59 -1.91
N THR A 86 11.37 -2.15 -2.29
CA THR A 86 10.65 -3.16 -1.51
C THR A 86 11.48 -4.43 -1.32
N LYS A 87 12.20 -4.90 -2.35
CA LYS A 87 13.10 -6.06 -2.20
C LYS A 87 14.21 -5.78 -1.19
N LYS A 88 14.85 -4.61 -1.30
CA LYS A 88 15.93 -4.21 -0.38
C LYS A 88 15.43 -4.08 1.05
N GLU A 89 14.26 -3.47 1.26
CA GLU A 89 13.61 -3.36 2.56
C GLU A 89 13.25 -4.73 3.13
N ALA A 90 12.67 -5.62 2.31
CA ALA A 90 12.34 -6.97 2.72
C ALA A 90 13.58 -7.78 3.12
N ASP A 91 14.68 -7.67 2.38
CA ASP A 91 15.93 -8.36 2.72
C ASP A 91 16.55 -7.81 4.01
N THR A 92 16.46 -6.49 4.23
CA THR A 92 16.91 -5.85 5.46
C THR A 92 16.07 -6.31 6.65
N MET A 93 14.75 -6.31 6.51
CA MET A 93 13.82 -6.77 7.53
C MET A 93 14.01 -8.25 7.85
N LYS A 94 14.26 -9.10 6.85
CA LYS A 94 14.60 -10.52 7.07
C LYS A 94 15.89 -10.67 7.88
N ALA A 95 16.93 -9.91 7.56
CA ALA A 95 18.18 -9.95 8.29
C ALA A 95 18.00 -9.49 9.75
N GLU A 96 17.28 -8.39 9.96
CA GLU A 96 16.95 -7.88 11.30
C GLU A 96 16.13 -8.88 12.11
N LEU A 97 15.09 -9.48 11.53
CA LEU A 97 14.27 -10.51 12.16
C LEU A 97 15.09 -11.76 12.50
N ALA A 98 16.01 -12.18 11.63
CA ALA A 98 16.88 -13.31 11.91
C ALA A 98 17.81 -13.03 13.10
N VAL A 99 18.39 -11.83 13.18
CA VAL A 99 19.23 -11.42 14.31
C VAL A 99 18.43 -11.33 15.60
N GLN A 100 17.22 -10.75 15.54
CA GLN A 100 16.34 -10.68 16.71
C GLN A 100 15.93 -12.08 17.20
N ALA A 101 15.54 -12.96 16.27
CA ALA A 101 15.17 -14.33 16.60
C ALA A 101 16.34 -15.11 17.24
N GLN A 102 17.56 -14.92 16.73
CA GLN A 102 18.74 -15.55 17.33
C GLN A 102 19.02 -15.02 18.74
N LYS A 103 18.93 -13.70 18.95
CA LYS A 103 19.10 -13.08 20.26
C LYS A 103 18.02 -13.54 21.25
N GLU A 104 16.79 -13.69 20.79
CA GLU A 104 15.69 -14.18 21.63
C GLU A 104 15.85 -15.67 21.97
N ALA A 105 16.29 -16.49 21.02
CA ALA A 105 16.63 -17.88 21.27
C ALA A 105 17.76 -18.01 22.32
N GLU A 106 18.83 -17.21 22.21
CA GLU A 106 19.91 -17.17 23.20
C GLU A 106 19.42 -16.74 24.58
N LYS A 107 18.50 -15.76 24.63
CA LYS A 107 17.86 -15.33 25.88
C LYS A 107 17.00 -16.44 26.49
N ILE A 108 16.24 -17.17 25.69
CA ILE A 108 15.44 -18.32 26.14
C ILE A 108 16.36 -19.42 26.68
N VAL A 109 17.42 -19.76 25.96
CA VAL A 109 18.38 -20.80 26.41
C VAL A 109 19.10 -20.39 27.69
N SER A 110 19.59 -19.16 27.78
CA SER A 110 20.29 -18.67 28.98
C SER A 110 19.36 -18.60 30.20
N SER A 111 18.14 -18.09 30.03
CA SER A 111 17.13 -18.08 31.11
C SER A 111 16.69 -19.50 31.51
N GLY A 112 16.56 -20.42 30.55
CA GLY A 112 16.29 -21.83 30.80
C GLY A 112 17.40 -22.51 31.60
N ARG A 113 18.68 -22.25 31.26
CA ARG A 113 19.83 -22.73 32.04
C ARG A 113 19.83 -22.18 33.46
N ALA A 114 19.56 -20.88 33.63
CA ALA A 114 19.48 -20.28 34.96
C ALA A 114 18.37 -20.93 35.82
N ARG A 115 17.18 -21.16 35.23
CA ARG A 115 16.08 -21.88 35.90
C ARG A 115 16.46 -23.32 36.26
N LEU A 116 17.13 -24.04 35.36
CA LEU A 116 17.60 -25.40 35.61
C LEU A 116 18.60 -25.47 36.77
N THR A 117 19.52 -24.50 36.88
CA THR A 117 20.45 -24.43 38.01
C THR A 117 19.71 -24.24 39.33
N VAL A 118 18.77 -23.30 39.38
CA VAL A 118 17.95 -23.06 40.57
C VAL A 118 17.12 -24.29 40.94
N GLU A 119 16.50 -24.94 39.96
CA GLU A 119 15.70 -26.15 40.20
C GLU A 119 16.58 -27.31 40.68
N LYS A 120 17.80 -27.45 40.14
CA LYS A 120 18.74 -28.48 40.59
C LYS A 120 19.16 -28.27 42.04
N GLU A 121 19.46 -27.03 42.45
CA GLU A 121 19.78 -26.70 43.85
C GLU A 121 18.60 -27.03 44.76
N LYS A 122 17.39 -26.69 44.34
CA LYS A 122 16.16 -27.02 45.07
C LYS A 122 15.96 -28.53 45.22
N ILE A 123 16.10 -29.30 44.14
CA ILE A 123 15.98 -30.77 44.16
C ILE A 123 17.05 -31.40 45.07
N MET A 124 18.29 -30.88 45.07
CA MET A 124 19.33 -31.38 45.96
C MET A 124 19.00 -31.11 47.43
N HIS A 125 18.49 -29.93 47.75
CA HIS A 125 18.06 -29.62 49.10
C HIS A 125 16.86 -30.48 49.55
N GLU A 126 15.89 -30.73 48.67
CA GLU A 126 14.77 -31.65 48.95
C GLU A 126 15.27 -33.08 49.17
N ALA A 127 16.19 -33.56 48.35
CA ALA A 127 16.80 -34.88 48.49
C ALA A 127 17.60 -35.03 49.79
N GLU A 128 18.35 -34.01 50.20
CA GLU A 128 19.05 -34.01 51.49
C GLU A 128 18.08 -34.12 52.68
N HIS A 129 16.93 -33.43 52.60
CA HIS A 129 15.90 -33.49 53.63
C HIS A 129 15.22 -34.86 53.71
N GLU A 130 14.85 -35.45 52.56
CA GLU A 130 14.28 -36.80 52.51
C GLU A 130 15.27 -37.85 53.04
N LEU A 131 16.56 -37.68 52.75
CA LEU A 131 17.60 -38.61 53.21
C LEU A 131 17.82 -38.48 54.72
N ALA A 132 17.79 -37.27 55.27
CA ALA A 132 17.84 -37.03 56.71
C ALA A 132 16.64 -37.68 57.43
N ASP A 133 15.43 -37.54 56.88
CA ASP A 133 14.22 -38.18 57.43
C ASP A 133 14.31 -39.71 57.38
N LEU A 134 14.84 -40.28 56.27
CA LEU A 134 15.01 -41.72 56.15
C LEU A 134 16.05 -42.27 57.13
N VAL A 135 17.17 -41.55 57.33
CA VAL A 135 18.19 -41.91 58.32
C VAL A 135 17.63 -41.81 59.73
N ALA A 136 16.83 -40.78 60.03
CA ALA A 136 16.16 -40.65 61.32
C ALA A 136 15.21 -41.83 61.59
N GLN A 137 14.37 -42.19 60.62
CA GLN A 137 13.47 -43.36 60.72
C GLN A 137 14.24 -44.68 60.88
N ALA A 138 15.31 -44.88 60.12
CA ALA A 138 16.15 -46.07 60.24
C ALA A 138 16.83 -46.14 61.62
N THR A 139 17.31 -45.00 62.12
CA THR A 139 17.90 -44.90 63.46
C THR A 139 16.88 -45.21 64.54
N GLU A 140 15.66 -44.66 64.44
CA GLU A 140 14.55 -44.92 65.36
C GLU A 140 14.18 -46.42 65.37
N HIS A 141 14.10 -47.05 64.20
CA HIS A 141 13.83 -48.48 64.08
C HIS A 141 14.93 -49.34 64.70
N VAL A 142 16.20 -49.03 64.43
CA VAL A 142 17.34 -49.76 65.00
C VAL A 142 17.40 -49.56 66.51
N LEU A 143 17.25 -48.34 67.02
CA LEU A 143 17.23 -48.08 68.46
C LEU A 143 16.08 -48.83 69.13
N GLY A 144 14.87 -48.77 68.56
CA GLY A 144 13.70 -49.51 69.06
C GLY A 144 13.90 -51.03 69.09
N SER A 145 14.69 -51.57 68.17
CA SER A 145 15.01 -53.01 68.12
C SER A 145 16.17 -53.45 69.04
N VAL A 146 17.02 -52.52 69.47
CA VAL A 146 18.26 -52.80 70.23
C VAL A 146 18.18 -52.31 71.69
N LEU A 147 17.20 -51.47 72.04
CA LEU A 147 16.99 -50.98 73.41
C LEU A 147 16.58 -52.11 74.36
N THR A 148 17.55 -52.55 75.18
CA THR A 148 17.30 -53.40 76.36
C THR A 148 17.11 -52.54 77.62
N PRO A 149 16.42 -53.06 78.66
CA PRO A 149 16.18 -52.31 79.90
C PRO A 149 17.45 -51.79 80.60
N GLU A 150 18.60 -52.46 80.41
CA GLU A 150 19.87 -51.97 80.96
C GLU A 150 20.45 -50.78 80.19
N MET A 151 20.23 -50.73 78.86
CA MET A 151 20.74 -49.67 78.00
C MET A 151 19.97 -48.37 78.20
N ASP A 152 18.65 -48.46 78.38
CA ASP A 152 17.78 -47.32 78.75
C ASP A 152 18.23 -46.65 80.05
N ARG A 153 18.51 -47.44 81.10
CA ARG A 153 18.99 -46.89 82.37
C ARG A 153 20.32 -46.15 82.23
N LYS A 154 21.25 -46.68 81.42
CA LYS A 154 22.54 -46.02 81.14
C LYS A 154 22.37 -44.72 80.36
N LEU A 155 21.50 -44.69 79.36
CA LEU A 155 21.21 -43.50 78.56
C LEU A 155 20.53 -42.40 79.40
N ILE A 156 19.60 -42.77 80.28
CA ILE A 156 18.95 -41.85 81.23
C ILE A 156 19.97 -41.26 82.21
N ASP A 157 20.84 -42.08 82.80
CA ASP A 157 21.88 -41.61 83.72
C ASP A 157 22.89 -40.67 83.03
N GLU A 158 23.29 -40.96 81.77
CA GLU A 158 24.15 -40.06 80.99
C GLU A 158 23.46 -38.75 80.59
N ALA A 159 22.18 -38.80 80.20
CA ALA A 159 21.40 -37.61 79.87
C ALA A 159 21.22 -36.70 81.10
N VAL A 160 20.91 -37.28 82.26
CA VAL A 160 20.84 -36.56 83.55
C VAL A 160 22.19 -35.95 83.90
N LYS A 161 23.30 -36.67 83.67
CA LYS A 161 24.65 -36.16 83.90
C LYS A 161 25.01 -35.00 82.97
N LYS A 162 24.65 -35.06 81.68
CA LYS A 162 24.89 -33.97 80.71
C LYS A 162 24.05 -32.73 81.01
N VAL A 163 22.77 -32.88 81.36
CA VAL A 163 21.93 -31.74 81.77
C VAL A 163 22.43 -31.09 83.05
N ARG A 164 22.97 -31.88 83.98
CA ARG A 164 23.62 -31.37 85.20
C ARG A 164 24.94 -30.65 84.90
N MET A 165 25.68 -31.05 83.87
CA MET A 165 26.92 -30.39 83.44
C MET A 165 26.68 -29.13 82.58
N GLY A 166 25.53 -29.01 81.91
CA GLY A 166 25.16 -27.81 81.14
C GLY A 166 24.45 -26.70 81.95
N ARG A 167 24.21 -26.91 83.25
CA ARG A 167 23.61 -25.93 84.17
C ARG A 167 24.59 -25.38 85.23
N ALA A 168 25.90 -25.55 85.00
CA ALA A 168 26.97 -24.94 85.79
C ALA A 168 27.63 -23.80 85.00
#